data_AF-A0A936LWD9-F1
#
_entry.id   AF-A0A936LWD9-F1
#
_cell.length_a   1.000
_cell.length_b   1.000
_cell.length_c   1.000
_cell.angle_alpha   90.00
_cell.angle_beta   90.00
_cell.angle_gamma   90.00
#
_symmetry.space_group_name_H-M   'P 1'
#
loop_
_entity.id
_entity.type
_entity.pdbx_description
1 polymer ?
#
loop_
_entity_poly.entity_id
_entity_poly.type
_entity_poly.pdbx_seq_one_letter_code
_entity_poly.pdbx_strand_id
1 'polypeptide(L)'
;MVLKTTANGTELDLSRIAPEPSEWDDRAYRLMITETLTPEQIRRVATPSRIEPRQEEVLAIHWHPEWIPMDVIMQRVRAMYPNLRAQLIIPTQHNVLMEYDGLAGVEIDCFSAPFNRKVQLLAHFSAARVQRADALRAMLSHTFKYRASQLWEYIDSILEPAYEERVERAAAQTGADADLVRFCRLHVARLKALIQRHERVTPPDMFKNKLVRNYFHALRELYDEHLIGHAQVFLRAVKEIVKAHFSLTYFYRVPEIIEEVRGLGGGVVIPHPEQFWPILLADYDVDGIEVWNPQSREFTEFLIQVVSKQNKTRPAGRRPLLITMGDDTHFGEKVLNPAYQEKEKAGRELGLQPAWDELGIRKRLSAASTDRGRVIEEYRARLL
;
A
#
# COMPACT_ATOMS: atom_id res chain seq x y z
N MET A 1 -20.70 1.57 -33.89
CA MET A 1 -21.79 1.37 -32.92
C MET A 1 -21.53 2.36 -31.80
N VAL A 2 -22.59 3.05 -31.37
CA VAL A 2 -22.49 4.34 -30.71
C VAL A 2 -22.80 4.16 -29.23
N LEU A 3 -21.88 4.60 -28.37
CA LEU A 3 -22.10 4.63 -26.92
C LEU A 3 -23.32 5.52 -26.62
N LYS A 4 -24.33 4.92 -25.98
CA LYS A 4 -25.54 5.62 -25.50
C LYS A 4 -25.34 6.34 -24.16
N THR A 5 -24.10 6.58 -23.75
CA THR A 5 -23.77 7.33 -22.54
C THR A 5 -22.58 8.25 -22.79
N THR A 6 -22.69 9.46 -22.27
CA THR A 6 -22.49 10.69 -23.04
C THR A 6 -21.24 11.47 -22.64
N ALA A 7 -20.32 11.74 -23.57
CA ALA A 7 -19.43 12.90 -23.43
C ALA A 7 -20.26 14.17 -23.69
N ASN A 8 -20.58 14.96 -22.65
CA ASN A 8 -21.28 16.25 -22.75
C ASN A 8 -22.62 16.23 -23.54
N GLY A 9 -23.40 15.14 -23.46
CA GLY A 9 -24.65 15.01 -24.22
C GLY A 9 -24.47 14.72 -25.72
N THR A 10 -23.25 14.42 -26.16
CA THR A 10 -22.95 14.00 -27.54
C THR A 10 -22.59 12.52 -27.55
N GLU A 11 -23.09 11.79 -28.56
CA GLU A 11 -22.79 10.39 -28.80
C GLU A 11 -21.27 10.16 -28.96
N LEU A 12 -20.68 9.27 -28.16
CA LEU A 12 -19.24 8.97 -28.25
C LEU A 12 -18.98 8.03 -29.43
N ASP A 13 -18.38 8.58 -30.48
CA ASP A 13 -17.91 7.84 -31.64
C ASP A 13 -16.50 7.30 -31.41
N LEU A 14 -16.42 6.03 -31.01
CA LEU A 14 -15.15 5.33 -30.76
C LEU A 14 -14.23 5.28 -31.99
N SER A 15 -14.75 5.48 -33.21
CA SER A 15 -13.91 5.50 -34.42
C SER A 15 -13.02 6.76 -34.51
N ARG A 16 -13.35 7.81 -33.75
CA ARG A 16 -12.57 9.07 -33.69
C ARG A 16 -11.43 9.01 -32.68
N ILE A 17 -11.41 8.01 -31.82
CA ILE A 17 -10.34 7.81 -30.84
C ILE A 17 -9.19 7.11 -31.58
N ALA A 18 -8.19 7.91 -32.00
CA ALA A 18 -6.97 7.38 -32.61
C ALA A 18 -6.23 6.43 -31.62
N PRO A 19 -5.60 5.36 -32.10
CA PRO A 19 -4.84 4.45 -31.24
C PRO A 19 -3.56 5.09 -30.66
N GLU A 20 -3.01 6.09 -31.35
CA GLU A 20 -1.81 6.80 -30.92
C GLU A 20 -2.09 7.81 -29.80
N PRO A 21 -1.17 7.98 -28.83
CA PRO A 21 -1.29 9.02 -27.81
C PRO A 21 -1.28 10.42 -28.42
N SER A 22 -2.22 11.25 -27.99
CA SER A 22 -2.29 12.69 -28.30
C SER A 22 -1.35 13.50 -27.42
N GLU A 23 -1.17 14.79 -27.75
CA GLU A 23 -0.44 15.73 -26.88
C GLU A 23 -1.08 15.89 -25.50
N TRP A 24 -2.41 15.76 -25.39
CA TRP A 24 -3.09 15.78 -24.10
C TRP A 24 -2.70 14.55 -23.27
N ASP A 25 -2.66 13.37 -23.89
CA ASP A 25 -2.28 12.12 -23.22
C ASP A 25 -0.83 12.22 -22.69
N ASP A 26 0.08 12.81 -23.48
CA ASP A 26 1.46 13.08 -23.10
C ASP A 26 1.58 14.02 -21.87
N ARG A 27 0.80 15.11 -21.86
CA ARG A 27 0.78 16.04 -20.71
C ARG A 27 0.20 15.38 -19.46
N ALA A 28 -0.92 14.66 -19.59
CA ALA A 28 -1.54 13.93 -18.49
C ALA A 28 -0.56 12.89 -17.90
N TYR A 29 0.15 12.15 -18.76
CA TYR A 29 1.16 11.18 -18.33
C TYR A 29 2.27 11.82 -17.51
N ARG A 30 2.87 12.92 -18.00
CA ARG A 30 3.95 13.64 -17.29
C ARG A 30 3.51 14.16 -15.93
N LEU A 31 2.27 14.62 -15.80
CA LEU A 31 1.72 15.05 -14.51
C LEU A 31 1.53 13.89 -13.52
N MET A 32 1.30 12.66 -14.00
CA MET A 32 1.14 11.50 -13.14
C MET A 32 2.46 10.94 -12.60
N ILE A 33 3.56 11.11 -13.35
CA ILE A 33 4.88 10.55 -12.99
C ILE A 33 5.81 11.56 -12.31
N THR A 34 5.34 12.79 -12.07
CA THR A 34 6.14 13.82 -11.40
C THR A 34 6.28 13.54 -9.90
N GLU A 35 7.49 13.68 -9.38
CA GLU A 35 7.78 13.68 -7.94
C GLU A 35 7.91 15.10 -7.37
N THR A 36 7.62 16.12 -8.18
CA THR A 36 7.64 17.51 -7.74
C THR A 36 6.27 17.93 -7.22
N LEU A 37 6.20 18.32 -5.94
CA LEU A 37 5.00 18.87 -5.32
C LEU A 37 4.84 20.35 -5.64
N THR A 38 3.61 20.76 -5.96
CA THR A 38 3.26 22.19 -5.99
C THR A 38 3.21 22.77 -4.57
N PRO A 39 3.34 24.11 -4.40
CA PRO A 39 3.19 24.74 -3.09
C PRO A 39 1.84 24.43 -2.40
N GLU A 40 0.78 24.24 -3.18
CA GLU A 40 -0.53 23.84 -2.65
C GLU A 40 -0.51 22.40 -2.13
N GLN A 41 0.10 21.47 -2.87
CA GLN A 41 0.24 20.08 -2.45
C GLN A 41 1.10 19.95 -1.19
N ILE A 42 2.21 20.70 -1.09
CA ILE A 42 3.04 20.77 0.12
C ILE A 42 2.20 21.21 1.31
N ARG A 43 1.44 22.32 1.17
CA ARG A 43 0.57 22.81 2.25
C ARG A 43 -0.49 21.77 2.65
N ARG A 44 -1.09 21.08 1.68
CA ARG A 44 -2.11 20.05 1.92
C ARG A 44 -1.53 18.86 2.68
N VAL A 45 -0.36 18.38 2.30
CA VAL A 45 0.33 17.29 3.00
C VAL A 45 0.73 17.72 4.41
N ALA A 46 1.33 18.91 4.56
CA ALA A 46 1.81 19.41 5.85
C ALA A 46 0.69 19.75 6.84
N THR A 47 -0.53 20.00 6.37
CA THR A 47 -1.65 20.44 7.23
C THR A 47 -2.58 19.27 7.55
N PRO A 48 -2.64 18.80 8.81
CA PRO A 48 -3.51 17.70 9.18
C PRO A 48 -4.98 18.11 9.15
N SER A 49 -5.87 17.17 8.84
CA SER A 49 -7.32 17.37 8.90
C SER A 49 -7.86 17.35 10.33
N ARG A 50 -7.07 16.86 11.30
CA ARG A 50 -7.41 16.75 12.71
C ARG A 50 -6.17 16.98 13.57
N ILE A 51 -6.36 17.56 14.75
CA ILE A 51 -5.31 17.75 15.77
C ILE A 51 -5.70 16.93 17.00
N GLU A 52 -4.73 16.21 17.57
CA GLU A 52 -4.89 15.29 18.69
C GLU A 52 -4.04 15.73 19.89
N PRO A 53 -4.39 16.83 20.57
CA PRO A 53 -3.55 17.40 21.64
C PRO A 53 -3.44 16.51 22.88
N ARG A 54 -4.32 15.50 23.02
CA ARG A 54 -4.31 14.55 24.13
C ARG A 54 -3.46 13.30 23.86
N GLN A 55 -3.02 13.09 22.62
CA GLN A 55 -2.15 11.98 22.28
C GLN A 55 -0.70 12.41 22.45
N GLU A 56 -0.09 12.02 23.56
CA GLU A 56 1.31 12.35 23.91
C GLU A 56 2.31 11.30 23.37
N GLU A 57 1.82 10.23 22.75
CA GLU A 57 2.63 9.10 22.28
C GLU A 57 2.24 8.70 20.85
N VAL A 58 3.23 8.53 19.97
CA VAL A 58 3.03 8.15 18.56
C VAL A 58 3.75 6.84 18.24
N LEU A 59 3.00 5.81 17.87
CA LEU A 59 3.53 4.56 17.31
C LEU A 59 3.13 4.49 15.83
N ALA A 60 4.11 4.45 14.93
CA ALA A 60 3.90 4.33 13.50
C ALA A 60 4.99 3.43 12.90
N ILE A 61 4.71 2.13 12.84
CA ILE A 61 5.63 1.11 12.32
C ILE A 61 5.08 0.41 11.07
N HIS A 62 3.97 0.92 10.52
CA HIS A 62 3.38 0.44 9.28
C HIS A 62 2.66 1.60 8.60
N TRP A 63 3.37 2.25 7.67
CA TRP A 63 2.92 3.40 6.90
C TRP A 63 3.88 3.67 5.74
N HIS A 64 3.40 4.31 4.68
CA HIS A 64 4.09 4.49 3.40
C HIS A 64 4.33 5.97 3.07
N PRO A 65 5.58 6.44 3.11
CA PRO A 65 5.94 7.78 2.64
C PRO A 65 5.64 7.99 1.15
N GLU A 66 5.75 6.92 0.35
CA GLU A 66 5.82 6.99 -1.11
C GLU A 66 6.92 7.98 -1.53
N TRP A 67 6.68 8.84 -2.51
CA TRP A 67 7.66 9.85 -2.98
C TRP A 67 7.61 11.16 -2.20
N ILE A 68 6.81 11.23 -1.12
CA ILE A 68 6.59 12.48 -0.39
C ILE A 68 7.78 12.79 0.52
N PRO A 69 8.32 14.02 0.50
CA PRO A 69 9.43 14.41 1.37
C PRO A 69 9.12 14.19 2.85
N MET A 70 10.06 13.51 3.54
CA MET A 70 9.91 13.13 4.94
C MET A 70 9.74 14.35 5.87
N ASP A 71 10.40 15.46 5.58
CA ASP A 71 10.28 16.71 6.33
C ASP A 71 8.87 17.29 6.29
N VAL A 72 8.21 17.27 5.13
CA VAL A 72 6.82 17.71 4.96
C VAL A 72 5.86 16.80 5.74
N ILE A 73 6.10 15.48 5.70
CA ILE A 73 5.34 14.49 6.49
C ILE A 73 5.51 14.77 7.99
N MET A 74 6.74 14.99 8.45
CA MET A 74 7.01 15.25 9.86
C MET A 74 6.47 16.60 10.34
N GLN A 75 6.38 17.60 9.47
CA GLN A 75 5.65 18.85 9.77
C GLN A 75 4.18 18.55 10.11
N ARG A 76 3.52 17.68 9.33
CA ARG A 76 2.14 17.24 9.60
C ARG A 76 2.03 16.54 10.95
N VAL A 77 2.94 15.62 11.25
CA VAL A 77 2.95 14.88 12.53
C VAL A 77 3.08 15.84 13.71
N ARG A 78 4.01 16.81 13.65
CA ARG A 78 4.18 17.81 14.71
C ARG A 78 2.94 18.71 14.87
N ALA A 79 2.30 19.09 13.77
CA ALA A 79 1.06 19.86 13.80
C ALA A 79 -0.11 19.06 14.37
N MET A 80 -0.15 17.74 14.11
CA MET A 80 -1.20 16.85 14.58
C MET A 80 -1.07 16.52 16.07
N TYR A 81 0.15 16.36 16.58
CA TYR A 81 0.43 15.96 17.97
C TYR A 81 1.25 17.05 18.70
N PRO A 82 0.64 18.19 19.08
CA PRO A 82 1.39 19.32 19.63
C PRO A 82 2.05 19.05 21.00
N ASN A 83 1.58 18.03 21.73
CA ASN A 83 2.09 17.66 23.06
C ASN A 83 2.84 16.32 23.06
N LEU A 84 3.42 15.92 21.92
CA LEU A 84 4.15 14.67 21.77
C LEU A 84 5.35 14.58 22.75
N ARG A 85 5.41 13.49 23.52
CA ARG A 85 6.48 13.19 24.49
C ARG A 85 7.30 11.96 24.14
N ALA A 86 6.66 10.95 23.52
CA ALA A 86 7.34 9.73 23.08
C ALA A 86 6.89 9.33 21.67
N GLN A 87 7.81 8.78 20.88
CA GLN A 87 7.49 8.31 19.54
C GLN A 87 8.30 7.08 19.13
N LEU A 88 7.73 6.23 18.29
CA LEU A 88 8.44 5.26 17.47
C LEU A 88 7.86 5.32 16.06
N ILE A 89 8.56 6.03 15.18
CA ILE A 89 8.16 6.25 13.79
C ILE A 89 9.20 5.57 12.90
N ILE A 90 8.82 4.50 12.22
CA ILE A 90 9.68 3.76 11.30
C ILE A 90 8.97 3.69 9.95
N PRO A 91 9.47 4.37 8.90
CA PRO A 91 8.85 4.34 7.58
C PRO A 91 8.97 2.94 6.98
N THR A 92 7.90 2.50 6.33
CA THR A 92 7.89 1.23 5.60
C THR A 92 7.45 1.48 4.17
N GLN A 93 8.17 0.96 3.18
CA GLN A 93 7.72 1.02 1.79
C GLN A 93 7.79 -0.37 1.19
N HIS A 94 6.83 -0.72 0.34
CA HIS A 94 6.81 -2.02 -0.33
C HIS A 94 8.14 -2.30 -1.04
N ASN A 95 8.90 -3.23 -0.48
CA ASN A 95 10.19 -3.70 -0.96
C ASN A 95 11.24 -2.59 -1.16
N VAL A 96 11.13 -1.49 -0.42
CA VAL A 96 12.13 -0.42 -0.41
C VAL A 96 12.48 -0.12 1.04
N LEU A 97 13.77 -0.25 1.35
CA LEU A 97 14.30 0.05 2.68
C LEU A 97 14.37 1.57 2.86
N MET A 98 13.59 2.08 3.81
CA MET A 98 13.47 3.50 4.13
C MET A 98 14.12 3.79 5.47
N GLU A 99 14.76 4.95 5.62
CA GLU A 99 15.43 5.37 6.85
C GLU A 99 14.81 6.64 7.41
N TYR A 100 14.65 6.71 8.73
CA TYR A 100 14.27 7.91 9.46
C TYR A 100 14.74 7.82 10.91
N ASP A 101 15.31 8.91 11.42
CA ASP A 101 15.68 9.06 12.84
C ASP A 101 16.52 7.90 13.41
N GLY A 102 17.51 7.44 12.63
CA GLY A 102 18.40 6.34 13.04
C GLY A 102 17.79 4.93 12.99
N LEU A 103 16.55 4.81 12.51
CA LEU A 103 15.86 3.54 12.29
C LEU A 103 15.62 3.33 10.79
N ALA A 104 15.46 2.07 10.41
CA ALA A 104 15.11 1.69 9.05
C ALA A 104 13.94 0.71 9.04
N GLY A 105 13.11 0.79 8.00
CA GLY A 105 11.95 -0.08 7.85
C GLY A 105 11.64 -0.42 6.39
N VAL A 106 10.99 -1.56 6.21
CA VAL A 106 10.51 -2.04 4.91
C VAL A 106 9.32 -2.96 5.12
N GLU A 107 8.36 -2.90 4.21
CA GLU A 107 7.32 -3.91 4.11
C GLU A 107 7.66 -4.85 2.94
N ILE A 108 7.84 -6.12 3.23
CA ILE A 108 8.38 -7.10 2.30
C ILE A 108 7.26 -8.03 1.82
N ASP A 109 7.03 -8.07 0.51
CA ASP A 109 6.17 -9.09 -0.10
C ASP A 109 6.93 -10.43 -0.15
N CYS A 110 6.31 -11.48 0.35
CA CYS A 110 6.93 -12.81 0.44
C CYS A 110 5.93 -13.94 0.17
N PHE A 111 6.45 -15.13 -0.11
CA PHE A 111 5.66 -16.33 -0.33
C PHE A 111 5.56 -17.17 0.94
N SER A 112 4.32 -17.46 1.35
CA SER A 112 4.05 -18.40 2.43
C SER A 112 3.72 -19.78 1.85
N ALA A 113 4.73 -20.66 1.79
CA ALA A 113 4.58 -22.02 1.27
C ALA A 113 3.46 -22.83 1.97
N PRO A 114 3.30 -22.80 3.32
CA PRO A 114 2.22 -23.55 3.98
C PRO A 114 0.81 -23.17 3.54
N PHE A 115 0.61 -21.94 3.05
CA PHE A 115 -0.71 -21.41 2.67
C PHE A 115 -0.83 -21.11 1.17
N ASN A 116 0.21 -21.45 0.41
CA ASN A 116 0.35 -21.21 -1.02
C ASN A 116 -0.16 -19.81 -1.45
N ARG A 117 0.34 -18.75 -0.79
CA ARG A 117 -0.10 -17.37 -1.05
C ARG A 117 1.00 -16.34 -0.80
N LYS A 118 0.84 -15.17 -1.41
CA LYS A 118 1.58 -13.96 -1.04
C LYS A 118 1.16 -13.53 0.36
N VAL A 119 2.13 -13.20 1.20
CA VAL A 119 1.95 -12.53 2.48
C VAL A 119 2.91 -11.34 2.56
N GLN A 120 2.80 -10.54 3.61
CA GLN A 120 3.69 -9.42 3.87
C GLN A 120 4.29 -9.53 5.26
N LEU A 121 5.49 -8.99 5.43
CA LEU A 121 6.16 -8.82 6.71
C LEU A 121 6.65 -7.38 6.82
N LEU A 122 6.56 -6.81 8.01
CA LEU A 122 7.28 -5.58 8.33
C LEU A 122 8.63 -5.96 8.94
N ALA A 123 9.71 -5.44 8.39
CA ALA A 123 11.04 -5.61 8.93
C ALA A 123 11.59 -4.24 9.37
N HIS A 124 12.06 -4.17 10.61
CA HIS A 124 12.56 -2.95 11.23
C HIS A 124 13.96 -3.15 11.79
N PHE A 125 14.79 -2.11 11.72
CA PHE A 125 16.20 -2.17 12.08
C PHE A 125 16.66 -0.86 12.72
N SER A 126 17.78 -0.92 13.45
CA SER A 126 18.66 0.24 13.53
C SER A 126 19.26 0.52 12.15
N ALA A 127 19.22 1.77 11.69
CA ALA A 127 19.72 2.16 10.37
C ALA A 127 21.21 1.78 10.17
N ALA A 128 22.01 1.85 11.24
CA ALA A 128 23.43 1.48 11.20
C ALA A 128 23.66 0.01 10.79
N ARG A 129 22.74 -0.90 11.13
CA ARG A 129 22.87 -2.34 10.84
C ARG A 129 22.59 -2.68 9.38
N VAL A 130 21.93 -1.81 8.63
CA VAL A 130 21.48 -2.06 7.24
C VAL A 130 22.25 -1.27 6.18
N GLN A 131 23.30 -0.56 6.58
CA GLN A 131 24.17 0.17 5.64
C GLN A 131 24.85 -0.76 4.63
N ARG A 132 25.15 -2.01 5.01
CA ARG A 132 25.78 -3.04 4.16
C ARG A 132 24.97 -4.33 4.04
N ALA A 133 23.64 -4.22 4.13
CA ALA A 133 22.73 -5.36 3.99
C ALA A 133 22.55 -5.75 2.51
N ASP A 134 23.63 -6.17 1.85
CA ASP A 134 23.66 -6.40 0.40
C ASP A 134 22.68 -7.51 -0.03
N ALA A 135 22.60 -8.59 0.75
CA ALA A 135 21.67 -9.69 0.50
C ALA A 135 20.21 -9.23 0.63
N LEU A 136 19.82 -8.63 1.75
CA LEU A 136 18.49 -8.02 1.91
C LEU A 136 18.17 -7.05 0.77
N ARG A 137 19.07 -6.12 0.42
CA ARG A 137 18.84 -5.15 -0.66
C ARG A 137 18.63 -5.84 -2.02
N ALA A 138 19.36 -6.91 -2.30
CA ALA A 138 19.16 -7.72 -3.50
C ALA A 138 17.78 -8.41 -3.49
N MET A 139 17.37 -8.98 -2.35
CA MET A 139 16.05 -9.60 -2.19
C MET A 139 14.93 -8.59 -2.43
N LEU A 140 15.02 -7.41 -1.80
CA LEU A 140 14.08 -6.31 -1.97
C LEU A 140 14.02 -5.84 -3.42
N SER A 141 15.16 -5.63 -4.07
CA SER A 141 15.22 -5.21 -5.48
C SER A 141 14.60 -6.23 -6.43
N HIS A 142 14.82 -7.53 -6.19
CA HIS A 142 14.19 -8.60 -6.96
C HIS A 142 12.67 -8.54 -6.84
N THR A 143 12.15 -8.53 -5.61
CA THR A 143 10.70 -8.48 -5.35
C THR A 143 10.08 -7.19 -5.90
N PHE A 144 10.77 -6.05 -5.76
CA PHE A 144 10.31 -4.77 -6.30
C PHE A 144 10.13 -4.82 -7.82
N LYS A 145 11.15 -5.30 -8.55
CA LYS A 145 11.10 -5.45 -10.02
C LYS A 145 10.00 -6.43 -10.43
N TYR A 146 9.87 -7.55 -9.71
CA TYR A 146 8.83 -8.52 -9.98
C TYR A 146 7.43 -7.91 -9.78
N ARG A 147 7.20 -7.18 -8.68
CA ARG A 147 5.92 -6.50 -8.43
C ARG A 147 5.58 -5.47 -9.51
N ALA A 148 6.57 -4.77 -10.06
CA ALA A 148 6.38 -3.84 -11.17
C ALA A 148 5.90 -4.55 -12.45
N SER A 149 6.26 -5.83 -12.67
CA SER A 149 5.80 -6.59 -13.84
C SER A 149 4.29 -6.85 -13.84
N GLN A 150 3.62 -6.75 -12.69
CA GLN A 150 2.16 -6.88 -12.60
C GLN A 150 1.43 -5.80 -13.40
N LEU A 151 2.00 -4.60 -13.54
CA LEU A 151 1.42 -3.55 -14.38
C LEU A 151 1.37 -3.99 -15.84
N TRP A 152 2.44 -4.62 -16.33
CA TRP A 152 2.50 -5.11 -17.71
C TRP A 152 1.53 -6.27 -17.93
N GLU A 153 1.47 -7.24 -17.02
CA GLU A 153 0.47 -8.30 -17.10
C GLU A 153 -0.96 -7.75 -17.08
N TYR A 154 -1.20 -6.68 -16.31
CA TYR A 154 -2.49 -6.02 -16.26
C TYR A 154 -2.84 -5.30 -17.57
N ILE A 155 -1.91 -4.57 -18.17
CA ILE A 155 -2.07 -3.94 -19.48
C ILE A 155 -2.31 -5.00 -20.56
N ASP A 156 -1.47 -6.03 -20.59
CA ASP A 156 -1.55 -7.09 -21.61
C ASP A 156 -2.84 -7.90 -21.45
N SER A 157 -3.33 -8.09 -20.22
CA SER A 157 -4.63 -8.74 -19.99
C SER A 157 -5.81 -8.01 -20.62
N ILE A 158 -5.68 -6.71 -20.88
CA ILE A 158 -6.72 -5.90 -21.52
C ILE A 158 -6.56 -5.91 -23.04
N LEU A 159 -5.32 -5.91 -23.53
CA LEU A 159 -4.98 -5.66 -24.93
C LEU A 159 -4.74 -6.92 -25.75
N GLU A 160 -4.14 -7.95 -25.16
CA GLU A 160 -3.64 -9.11 -25.91
C GLU A 160 -4.72 -10.20 -26.01
N PRO A 161 -4.97 -10.75 -27.22
CA PRO A 161 -5.99 -11.79 -27.42
C PRO A 161 -5.79 -13.04 -26.57
N ALA A 162 -4.55 -13.34 -26.17
CA ALA A 162 -4.22 -14.48 -25.32
C ALA A 162 -4.91 -14.44 -23.95
N TYR A 163 -5.39 -13.27 -23.52
CA TYR A 163 -6.03 -13.05 -22.22
C TYR A 163 -7.52 -12.69 -22.35
N GLU A 164 -8.16 -12.94 -23.49
CA GLU A 164 -9.57 -12.54 -23.74
C GLU A 164 -10.52 -13.06 -22.66
N GLU A 165 -10.30 -14.28 -22.15
CA GLU A 165 -11.11 -14.86 -21.05
C GLU A 165 -11.13 -13.94 -19.81
N ARG A 166 -10.02 -13.27 -19.49
CA ARG A 166 -9.95 -12.33 -18.34
C ARG A 166 -10.86 -11.12 -18.58
N VAL A 167 -10.89 -10.61 -19.81
CA VAL A 167 -11.75 -9.49 -20.22
C VAL A 167 -13.22 -9.90 -20.21
N GLU A 168 -13.56 -11.05 -20.79
CA GLU A 168 -14.92 -11.59 -20.81
C GLU A 168 -15.47 -11.81 -19.41
N ARG A 169 -14.67 -12.40 -18.51
CA ARG A 169 -15.04 -12.59 -17.10
C ARG A 169 -15.26 -11.27 -16.37
N ALA A 170 -14.37 -10.29 -16.56
CA ALA A 170 -14.53 -8.97 -15.97
C ALA A 170 -15.75 -8.23 -16.50
N ALA A 171 -16.03 -8.34 -17.80
CA ALA A 171 -17.20 -7.75 -18.44
C ALA A 171 -18.49 -8.36 -17.91
N ALA A 172 -18.55 -9.70 -17.81
CA ALA A 172 -19.67 -10.42 -17.23
C ALA A 172 -19.93 -10.03 -15.77
N GLN A 173 -18.88 -9.85 -14.96
CA GLN A 173 -18.99 -9.44 -13.56
C GLN A 173 -19.52 -8.01 -13.39
N THR A 174 -19.21 -7.11 -14.33
CA THR A 174 -19.45 -5.67 -14.18
C THR A 174 -20.58 -5.14 -15.05
N GLY A 175 -21.11 -5.95 -15.97
CA GLY A 175 -22.07 -5.52 -16.97
C GLY A 175 -21.46 -4.60 -18.05
N ALA A 176 -20.14 -4.65 -18.24
CA ALA A 176 -19.47 -3.87 -19.27
C ALA A 176 -19.84 -4.40 -20.67
N ASP A 177 -20.37 -3.52 -21.52
CA ASP A 177 -20.68 -3.86 -22.90
C ASP A 177 -19.45 -3.78 -23.81
N ALA A 178 -19.60 -4.23 -25.07
CA ALA A 178 -18.52 -4.27 -26.04
C ALA A 178 -17.92 -2.87 -26.33
N ASP A 179 -18.73 -1.82 -26.26
CA ASP A 179 -18.28 -0.46 -26.53
C ASP A 179 -17.44 0.09 -25.36
N LEU A 180 -17.82 -0.19 -24.10
CA LEU A 180 -17.03 0.15 -22.92
C LEU A 180 -15.71 -0.61 -22.88
N VAL A 181 -15.72 -1.91 -23.22
CA VAL A 181 -14.50 -2.71 -23.31
C VAL A 181 -13.58 -2.14 -24.39
N ARG A 182 -14.13 -1.80 -25.56
CA ARG A 182 -13.37 -1.18 -26.66
C ARG A 182 -12.80 0.19 -26.27
N PHE A 183 -13.58 1.02 -25.58
CA PHE A 183 -13.11 2.29 -25.04
C PHE A 183 -11.91 2.09 -24.09
N CYS A 184 -12.01 1.14 -23.16
CA CYS A 184 -10.93 0.83 -22.24
C CYS A 184 -9.67 0.35 -22.98
N ARG A 185 -9.82 -0.54 -23.97
CA ARG A 185 -8.71 -1.04 -24.80
C ARG A 185 -7.96 0.09 -25.51
N LEU A 186 -8.68 1.01 -26.14
CA LEU A 186 -8.08 2.14 -26.84
C LEU A 186 -7.24 3.02 -25.91
N HIS A 187 -7.78 3.38 -24.75
CA HIS A 187 -7.07 4.22 -23.79
C HIS A 187 -5.92 3.49 -23.09
N VAL A 188 -6.06 2.18 -22.80
CA VAL A 188 -4.96 1.38 -22.25
C VAL A 188 -3.84 1.18 -23.28
N ALA A 189 -4.16 1.05 -24.57
CA ALA A 189 -3.14 1.02 -25.63
C ALA A 189 -2.34 2.33 -25.71
N ARG A 190 -3.01 3.48 -25.62
CA ARG A 190 -2.33 4.79 -25.52
C ARG A 190 -1.44 4.86 -24.28
N LEU A 191 -1.92 4.39 -23.13
CA LEU A 191 -1.12 4.36 -21.91
C LEU A 191 0.11 3.44 -22.05
N LYS A 192 -0.03 2.25 -22.66
CA LYS A 192 1.10 1.36 -22.97
C LYS A 192 2.16 2.09 -23.79
N ALA A 193 1.76 2.77 -24.86
CA ALA A 193 2.64 3.56 -25.71
C ALA A 193 3.31 4.73 -24.96
N LEU A 194 2.59 5.42 -24.08
CA LEU A 194 3.15 6.48 -23.23
C LEU A 194 4.20 5.95 -22.25
N ILE A 195 3.92 4.82 -21.60
CA ILE A 195 4.85 4.18 -20.67
C ILE A 195 6.15 3.81 -21.41
N GLN A 196 6.04 3.22 -22.59
CA GLN A 196 7.21 2.87 -23.42
C GLN A 196 7.98 4.12 -23.90
N ARG A 197 7.26 5.18 -24.31
CA ARG A 197 7.87 6.46 -24.75
C ARG A 197 8.65 7.15 -23.65
N HIS A 198 8.18 7.06 -22.41
CA HIS A 198 8.73 7.76 -21.24
C HIS A 198 9.45 6.86 -20.24
N GLU A 199 9.71 5.59 -20.59
CA GLU A 199 10.28 4.59 -19.68
C GLU A 199 11.53 5.08 -18.94
N ARG A 200 12.40 5.83 -19.64
CA ARG A 200 13.65 6.36 -19.09
C ARG A 200 13.47 7.47 -18.05
N VAL A 201 12.34 8.18 -18.08
CA VAL A 201 12.07 9.31 -17.18
C VAL A 201 11.01 8.98 -16.12
N THR A 202 10.28 7.88 -16.29
CA THR A 202 9.31 7.39 -15.30
C THR A 202 10.04 6.81 -14.08
N PRO A 203 9.81 7.34 -12.87
CA PRO A 203 10.41 6.78 -11.66
C PRO A 203 10.03 5.30 -11.49
N PRO A 204 10.95 4.42 -11.07
CA PRO A 204 10.67 2.99 -10.92
C PRO A 204 9.47 2.68 -10.01
N ASP A 205 9.25 3.51 -8.98
CA ASP A 205 8.10 3.44 -8.08
C ASP A 205 6.75 3.49 -8.84
N MET A 206 6.68 4.28 -9.91
CA MET A 206 5.43 4.63 -10.58
C MET A 206 4.89 3.50 -11.47
N PHE A 207 5.68 2.45 -11.73
CA PHE A 207 5.24 1.25 -12.46
C PHE A 207 4.35 0.35 -11.59
N LYS A 208 3.18 0.87 -11.24
CA LYS A 208 2.15 0.21 -10.42
C LYS A 208 0.80 0.27 -11.14
N ASN A 209 -0.11 -0.64 -10.81
CA ASN A 209 -1.48 -0.64 -11.35
C ASN A 209 -2.25 0.68 -11.12
N LYS A 210 -1.82 1.49 -10.13
CA LYS A 210 -2.36 2.84 -9.88
C LYS A 210 -2.16 3.79 -11.07
N LEU A 211 -1.19 3.54 -11.95
CA LEU A 211 -0.97 4.33 -13.17
C LEU A 211 -2.17 4.24 -14.14
N VAL A 212 -2.72 3.05 -14.36
CA VAL A 212 -3.94 2.86 -15.16
C VAL A 212 -5.12 3.60 -14.53
N ARG A 213 -5.30 3.46 -13.21
CA ARG A 213 -6.36 4.15 -12.47
C ARG A 213 -6.24 5.68 -12.63
N ASN A 214 -5.05 6.22 -12.38
CA ASN A 214 -4.78 7.66 -12.44
C ASN A 214 -4.96 8.21 -13.86
N TYR A 215 -4.57 7.46 -14.89
CA TYR A 215 -4.77 7.87 -16.28
C TYR A 215 -6.26 7.98 -16.61
N PHE A 216 -7.05 6.98 -16.22
CA PHE A 216 -8.51 7.07 -16.36
C PHE A 216 -9.12 8.17 -15.48
N HIS A 217 -8.49 8.55 -14.35
CA HIS A 217 -8.92 9.75 -13.63
C HIS A 217 -8.73 11.03 -14.45
N ALA A 218 -7.58 11.20 -15.10
CA ALA A 218 -7.31 12.36 -15.93
C ALA A 218 -8.29 12.47 -17.11
N LEU A 219 -8.75 11.34 -17.67
CA LEU A 219 -9.71 11.31 -18.78
C LEU A 219 -11.05 12.01 -18.49
N ARG A 220 -11.37 12.31 -17.21
CA ARG A 220 -12.54 13.12 -16.83
C ARG A 220 -12.52 14.56 -17.37
N GLU A 221 -11.36 15.05 -17.81
CA GLU A 221 -11.29 16.34 -18.52
C GLU A 221 -11.92 16.27 -19.93
N LEU A 222 -11.95 15.08 -20.52
CA LEU A 222 -12.38 14.86 -21.90
C LEU A 222 -13.73 14.13 -22.00
N TYR A 223 -14.05 13.31 -21.00
CA TYR A 223 -15.21 12.43 -20.98
C TYR A 223 -16.00 12.60 -19.69
N ASP A 224 -17.26 12.17 -19.71
CA ASP A 224 -18.15 12.28 -18.58
C ASP A 224 -17.79 11.37 -17.40
N GLU A 225 -18.17 11.81 -16.20
CA GLU A 225 -17.91 11.11 -14.95
C GLU A 225 -18.47 9.69 -14.93
N HIS A 226 -19.64 9.47 -15.55
CA HIS A 226 -20.33 8.19 -15.52
C HIS A 226 -19.60 7.14 -16.38
N LEU A 227 -19.22 7.49 -17.61
CA LEU A 227 -18.42 6.63 -18.48
C LEU A 227 -17.09 6.25 -17.82
N ILE A 228 -16.38 7.23 -17.27
CA ILE A 228 -15.09 6.96 -16.61
C ILE A 228 -15.29 6.10 -15.35
N GLY A 229 -16.35 6.34 -14.57
CA GLY A 229 -16.72 5.51 -13.43
C GLY A 229 -16.92 4.04 -13.83
N HIS A 230 -17.68 3.79 -14.90
CA HIS A 230 -17.92 2.44 -15.42
C HIS A 230 -16.63 1.78 -15.93
N ALA A 231 -15.79 2.53 -16.67
CA ALA A 231 -14.49 2.06 -17.13
C ALA A 231 -13.60 1.63 -15.94
N GLN A 232 -13.55 2.42 -14.87
CA GLN A 232 -12.78 2.10 -13.68
C GLN A 232 -13.30 0.86 -12.92
N VAL A 233 -14.61 0.63 -12.91
CA VAL A 233 -15.20 -0.60 -12.33
C VAL A 233 -14.78 -1.83 -13.13
N PHE A 234 -14.87 -1.78 -14.46
CA PHE A 234 -14.43 -2.86 -15.35
C PHE A 234 -12.92 -3.14 -15.21
N LEU A 235 -12.10 -2.10 -15.29
CA LEU A 235 -10.64 -2.18 -15.13
C LEU A 235 -10.24 -2.78 -13.78
N ARG A 236 -10.93 -2.38 -12.69
CA ARG A 236 -10.71 -2.98 -11.37
C ARG A 236 -11.00 -4.48 -11.35
N ALA A 237 -12.05 -4.94 -12.03
CA ALA A 237 -12.35 -6.37 -12.12
C ALA A 237 -11.25 -7.14 -12.87
N VAL A 238 -10.76 -6.63 -14.00
CA VAL A 238 -9.60 -7.22 -14.71
C VAL A 238 -8.37 -7.28 -13.80
N LYS A 239 -8.07 -6.19 -13.08
CA LYS A 239 -6.94 -6.13 -12.13
C LYS A 239 -7.04 -7.19 -11.02
N GLU A 240 -8.23 -7.45 -10.47
CA GLU A 240 -8.37 -8.50 -9.45
C GLU A 240 -8.20 -9.91 -10.04
N ILE A 241 -8.61 -10.15 -11.29
CA ILE A 241 -8.31 -11.41 -12.00
C ILE A 241 -6.81 -11.58 -12.19
N VAL A 242 -6.10 -10.52 -12.62
CA VAL A 242 -4.64 -10.53 -12.77
C VAL A 242 -3.96 -10.85 -11.44
N LYS A 243 -4.35 -10.20 -10.35
CA LYS A 243 -3.81 -10.46 -9.02
C LYS A 243 -4.00 -11.91 -8.56
N ALA A 244 -5.13 -12.53 -8.91
CA ALA A 244 -5.39 -13.93 -8.57
C ALA A 244 -4.50 -14.94 -9.32
N HIS A 245 -3.99 -14.56 -10.49
CA HIS A 245 -3.12 -15.42 -11.31
C HIS A 245 -1.64 -15.00 -11.27
N PHE A 246 -1.31 -13.94 -10.54
CA PHE A 246 0.05 -13.45 -10.41
C PHE A 246 0.91 -14.52 -9.74
N SER A 247 1.97 -14.95 -10.42
CA SER A 247 2.78 -16.08 -9.97
C SER A 247 3.40 -15.81 -8.59
N LEU A 248 3.43 -16.85 -7.77
CA LEU A 248 4.04 -16.78 -6.44
C LEU A 248 5.51 -17.21 -6.44
N THR A 249 5.98 -17.78 -7.56
CA THR A 249 7.29 -18.45 -7.66
C THR A 249 8.49 -17.52 -7.51
N TYR A 250 8.31 -16.22 -7.76
CA TYR A 250 9.38 -15.23 -7.73
C TYR A 250 9.47 -14.46 -6.41
N PHE A 251 8.59 -14.75 -5.44
CA PHE A 251 8.73 -14.19 -4.11
C PHE A 251 9.66 -15.08 -3.26
N TYR A 252 10.57 -14.45 -2.52
CA TYR A 252 11.28 -15.14 -1.45
C TYR A 252 10.32 -15.69 -0.40
N ARG A 253 10.66 -16.83 0.16
CA ARG A 253 9.85 -17.49 1.18
C ARG A 253 9.96 -16.73 2.49
N VAL A 254 8.89 -16.77 3.28
CA VAL A 254 8.85 -16.17 4.63
C VAL A 254 10.07 -16.54 5.50
N PRO A 255 10.50 -17.83 5.61
CA PRO A 255 11.65 -18.18 6.43
C PRO A 255 12.97 -17.57 5.95
N GLU A 256 13.16 -17.44 4.63
CA GLU A 256 14.38 -16.85 4.04
C GLU A 256 14.48 -15.36 4.39
N ILE A 257 13.34 -14.66 4.34
CA ILE A 257 13.27 -13.26 4.76
C ILE A 257 13.52 -13.12 6.26
N ILE A 258 12.88 -13.95 7.09
CA ILE A 258 13.07 -13.89 8.54
C ILE A 258 14.54 -14.16 8.90
N GLU A 259 15.17 -15.16 8.29
CA GLU A 259 16.59 -15.47 8.52
C GLU A 259 17.50 -14.28 8.21
N GLU A 260 17.33 -13.64 7.05
CA GLU A 260 18.10 -12.45 6.67
C GLU A 260 17.87 -11.29 7.63
N VAL A 261 16.61 -11.01 7.99
CA VAL A 261 16.26 -9.94 8.94
C VAL A 261 16.91 -10.20 10.30
N ARG A 262 16.87 -11.44 10.78
CA ARG A 262 17.49 -11.84 12.05
C ARG A 262 19.01 -11.74 12.01
N GLY A 263 19.65 -12.11 10.91
CA GLY A 263 21.10 -11.97 10.71
C GLY A 263 21.58 -10.53 10.83
N LEU A 264 20.74 -9.56 10.46
CA LEU A 264 20.98 -8.13 10.59
C LEU A 264 20.53 -7.55 11.94
N GLY A 265 20.06 -8.39 12.87
CA GLY A 265 19.54 -7.99 14.17
C GLY A 265 18.27 -7.14 14.08
N GLY A 266 17.46 -7.35 13.04
CA GLY A 266 16.17 -6.69 12.85
C GLY A 266 15.01 -7.37 13.59
N GLY A 267 13.95 -6.60 13.76
CA GLY A 267 12.65 -7.08 14.25
C GLY A 267 11.69 -7.38 13.11
N VAL A 268 10.85 -8.40 13.29
CA VAL A 268 9.83 -8.81 12.29
C VAL A 268 8.43 -8.66 12.89
N VAL A 269 7.50 -8.04 12.18
CA VAL A 269 6.08 -7.96 12.55
C VAL A 269 5.22 -8.49 11.43
N ILE A 270 4.15 -9.21 11.78
CA ILE A 270 3.11 -9.62 10.82
C ILE A 270 2.09 -8.47 10.70
N PRO A 271 2.01 -7.75 9.55
CA PRO A 271 0.99 -6.74 9.31
C PRO A 271 -0.38 -7.36 9.06
N HIS A 272 -1.45 -6.67 9.49
CA HIS A 272 -2.87 -6.99 9.24
C HIS A 272 -3.16 -8.47 8.90
N PRO A 273 -2.99 -9.40 9.87
CA PRO A 273 -3.00 -10.84 9.61
C PRO A 273 -4.34 -11.36 9.08
N GLU A 274 -5.43 -10.60 9.25
CA GLU A 274 -6.74 -10.90 8.66
C GLU A 274 -6.66 -11.04 7.14
N GLN A 275 -5.86 -10.20 6.46
CA GLN A 275 -5.67 -10.27 5.00
C GLN A 275 -4.90 -11.51 4.55
N PHE A 276 -4.10 -12.09 5.45
CA PHE A 276 -3.24 -13.25 5.18
C PHE A 276 -3.70 -14.50 5.91
N TRP A 277 -4.92 -14.51 6.46
CA TRP A 277 -5.42 -15.65 7.21
C TRP A 277 -5.27 -16.95 6.39
N PRO A 278 -4.62 -18.00 6.91
CA PRO A 278 -4.33 -18.25 8.33
C PRO A 278 -2.87 -18.08 8.75
N ILE A 279 -2.19 -16.98 8.36
CA ILE A 279 -0.75 -16.75 8.65
C ILE A 279 -0.31 -17.00 10.10
N LEU A 280 -1.18 -16.73 11.07
CA LEU A 280 -0.90 -16.90 12.50
C LEU A 280 -0.70 -18.36 12.93
N LEU A 281 -1.09 -19.34 12.09
CA LEU A 281 -0.88 -20.76 12.36
C LEU A 281 0.51 -21.26 11.96
N ALA A 282 1.31 -20.46 11.23
CA ALA A 282 2.63 -20.88 10.76
C ALA A 282 3.74 -20.83 11.82
N ASP A 283 3.47 -20.31 13.01
CA ASP A 283 4.43 -20.17 14.13
C ASP A 283 5.77 -19.54 13.71
N TYR A 284 5.69 -18.52 12.85
CA TYR A 284 6.88 -17.78 12.39
C TYR A 284 7.60 -17.08 13.55
N ASP A 285 8.94 -17.02 13.47
CA ASP A 285 9.78 -16.34 14.46
C ASP A 285 9.70 -14.81 14.31
N VAL A 286 8.62 -14.23 14.84
CA VAL A 286 8.32 -12.80 14.76
C VAL A 286 8.35 -12.13 16.14
N ASP A 287 8.53 -10.82 16.15
CA ASP A 287 8.54 -9.99 17.36
C ASP A 287 7.16 -9.50 17.75
N GLY A 288 6.26 -9.33 16.79
CA GLY A 288 4.93 -8.79 17.03
C GLY A 288 3.94 -9.09 15.92
N ILE A 289 2.68 -8.82 16.24
CA ILE A 289 1.54 -9.00 15.35
C ILE A 289 0.72 -7.71 15.38
N GLU A 290 0.44 -7.17 14.21
CA GLU A 290 -0.45 -6.04 14.02
C GLU A 290 -1.91 -6.49 14.20
N VAL A 291 -2.45 -6.33 15.40
CA VAL A 291 -3.81 -6.80 15.72
C VAL A 291 -4.90 -5.85 15.21
N TRP A 292 -4.52 -4.65 14.79
CA TRP A 292 -5.43 -3.64 14.25
C TRP A 292 -4.78 -2.92 13.08
N ASN A 293 -5.59 -2.73 12.04
CA ASN A 293 -5.32 -1.91 10.87
C ASN A 293 -6.63 -1.27 10.41
N PRO A 294 -6.64 -0.09 9.75
CA PRO A 294 -7.87 0.50 9.22
C PRO A 294 -8.66 -0.45 8.30
N GLN A 295 -7.97 -1.33 7.56
CA GLN A 295 -8.57 -2.32 6.66
C GLN A 295 -8.95 -3.64 7.35
N SER A 296 -8.47 -3.87 8.57
CA SER A 296 -8.56 -5.15 9.28
C SER A 296 -8.73 -4.90 10.77
N ARG A 297 -9.98 -4.56 11.15
CA ARG A 297 -10.36 -4.18 12.52
C ARG A 297 -11.41 -5.10 13.15
N GLU A 298 -12.05 -5.95 12.35
CA GLU A 298 -13.19 -6.78 12.78
C GLU A 298 -12.80 -7.71 13.93
N PHE A 299 -11.60 -8.30 13.88
CA PHE A 299 -11.14 -9.28 14.85
C PHE A 299 -10.13 -8.72 15.86
N THR A 300 -10.02 -7.39 16.00
CA THR A 300 -9.02 -6.76 16.89
C THR A 300 -9.02 -7.34 18.31
N GLU A 301 -10.19 -7.38 18.97
CA GLU A 301 -10.29 -7.94 20.32
C GLU A 301 -9.93 -9.43 20.38
N PHE A 302 -10.29 -10.19 19.35
CA PHE A 302 -9.98 -11.60 19.26
C PHE A 302 -8.47 -11.82 19.06
N LEU A 303 -7.84 -11.05 18.16
CA LEU A 303 -6.40 -11.12 17.90
C LEU A 303 -5.59 -10.75 19.14
N ILE A 304 -5.98 -9.73 19.91
CA ILE A 304 -5.37 -9.41 21.21
C ILE A 304 -5.40 -10.62 22.14
N GLN A 305 -6.53 -11.33 22.20
CA GLN A 305 -6.66 -12.54 23.03
C GLN A 305 -5.80 -13.69 22.51
N VAL A 306 -5.72 -13.89 21.19
CA VAL A 306 -4.87 -14.92 20.57
C VAL A 306 -3.42 -14.68 20.93
N VAL A 307 -2.90 -13.46 20.71
CA VAL A 307 -1.51 -13.11 21.05
C VAL A 307 -1.25 -13.25 22.54
N SER A 308 -2.20 -12.81 23.38
CA SER A 308 -2.09 -12.94 24.84
C SER A 308 -2.03 -14.40 25.30
N LYS A 309 -2.81 -15.30 24.67
CA LYS A 309 -2.78 -16.73 24.96
C LYS A 309 -1.47 -17.36 24.50
N GLN A 310 -1.01 -17.03 23.29
CA GLN A 310 0.28 -17.48 22.77
C GLN A 310 1.41 -17.10 23.74
N ASN A 311 1.44 -15.86 24.23
CA ASN A 311 2.44 -15.42 25.20
C ASN A 311 2.44 -16.18 26.52
N LYS A 312 1.27 -16.64 27.01
CA LYS A 312 1.17 -17.46 28.23
C LYS A 312 1.73 -18.87 28.05
N THR A 313 1.67 -19.41 26.84
CA THR A 313 2.15 -20.76 26.52
C THR A 313 3.53 -20.76 25.85
N ARG A 314 4.14 -19.60 25.65
CA ARG A 314 5.48 -19.50 25.04
C ARG A 314 6.53 -20.11 25.97
N PRO A 315 7.53 -20.83 25.41
CA PRO A 315 8.62 -21.39 26.20
C PRO A 315 9.36 -20.33 27.03
N ALA A 316 9.78 -20.72 28.23
CA ALA A 316 10.62 -19.88 29.08
C ALA A 316 11.88 -19.44 28.33
N GLY A 317 12.22 -18.15 28.42
CA GLY A 317 13.36 -17.55 27.73
C GLY A 317 13.06 -16.98 26.34
N ARG A 318 11.89 -17.28 25.73
CA ARG A 318 11.45 -16.56 24.53
C ARG A 318 10.80 -15.23 24.90
N ARG A 319 11.14 -14.18 24.16
CA ARG A 319 10.47 -12.88 24.30
C ARG A 319 8.98 -13.01 23.97
N PRO A 320 8.10 -12.29 24.67
CA PRO A 320 6.68 -12.23 24.33
C PRO A 320 6.50 -11.58 22.95
N LEU A 321 5.46 -11.97 22.24
CA LEU A 321 5.00 -11.27 21.04
C LEU A 321 4.40 -9.93 21.43
N LEU A 322 4.81 -8.87 20.74
CA LEU A 322 4.23 -7.55 20.86
C LEU A 322 2.87 -7.50 20.18
N ILE A 323 1.93 -6.83 20.83
CA ILE A 323 0.63 -6.47 20.24
C ILE A 323 0.82 -5.09 19.64
N THR A 324 0.87 -5.00 18.31
CA THR A 324 1.07 -3.74 17.59
C THR A 324 -0.19 -3.31 16.86
N MET A 325 -0.22 -2.05 16.43
CA MET A 325 -1.24 -1.51 15.55
C MET A 325 -0.54 -0.76 14.42
N GLY A 326 -1.11 -0.78 13.22
CA GLY A 326 -0.57 -0.11 12.04
C GLY A 326 -1.62 0.81 11.44
N ASP A 327 -1.21 2.02 11.06
CA ASP A 327 -2.11 2.97 10.44
C ASP A 327 -2.21 2.80 8.91
N ASP A 328 -1.24 2.14 8.26
CA ASP A 328 -1.23 1.87 6.82
C ASP A 328 -1.54 3.16 6.00
N THR A 329 -0.98 4.28 6.48
CA THR A 329 -1.16 5.60 5.87
C THR A 329 -0.31 5.69 4.60
N HIS A 330 -0.93 6.09 3.49
CA HIS A 330 -0.25 6.33 2.21
C HIS A 330 -0.25 7.82 1.86
N PHE A 331 0.92 8.46 1.87
CA PHE A 331 1.01 9.92 1.78
C PHE A 331 0.73 10.51 0.40
N GLY A 332 1.00 9.79 -0.68
CA GLY A 332 0.68 10.18 -2.05
C GLY A 332 -0.83 10.26 -2.33
N GLU A 333 -1.68 9.61 -1.52
CA GLU A 333 -3.13 9.83 -1.60
C GLU A 333 -3.51 11.26 -1.14
N LYS A 334 -2.79 11.81 -0.16
CA LYS A 334 -3.03 13.19 0.36
C LYS A 334 -2.63 14.28 -0.63
N VAL A 335 -1.85 13.95 -1.65
CA VAL A 335 -1.43 14.87 -2.72
C VAL A 335 -2.49 15.05 -3.79
N LEU A 336 -3.33 14.04 -4.02
CA LEU A 336 -4.38 14.09 -5.04
C LEU A 336 -5.37 15.23 -4.74
N ASN A 337 -6.03 15.72 -5.78
CA ASN A 337 -7.16 16.64 -5.62
C ASN A 337 -8.21 15.97 -4.71
N PRO A 338 -8.71 16.65 -3.66
CA PRO A 338 -9.73 16.09 -2.74
C PRO A 338 -10.94 15.46 -3.44
N ALA A 339 -11.34 15.97 -4.62
CA ALA A 339 -12.43 15.41 -5.41
C ALA A 339 -12.15 13.99 -5.93
N TYR A 340 -10.89 13.58 -6.02
CA TYR A 340 -10.44 12.30 -6.57
C TYR A 340 -9.81 11.38 -5.53
N GLN A 341 -9.72 11.81 -4.27
CA GLN A 341 -9.17 11.01 -3.19
C GLN A 341 -10.12 9.86 -2.81
N GLU A 342 -9.55 8.71 -2.53
CA GLU A 342 -10.24 7.65 -1.79
C GLU A 342 -10.36 8.08 -0.32
N LYS A 343 -11.54 8.58 0.07
CA LYS A 343 -11.79 9.25 1.36
C LYS A 343 -11.25 8.48 2.57
N GLU A 344 -11.43 7.16 2.59
CA GLU A 344 -10.96 6.32 3.69
C GLU A 344 -9.42 6.32 3.77
N LYS A 345 -8.71 6.16 2.66
CA LYS A 345 -7.24 6.20 2.62
C LYS A 345 -6.69 7.58 2.92
N ALA A 346 -7.31 8.62 2.36
CA ALA A 346 -6.94 10.01 2.62
C ALA A 346 -7.12 10.39 4.10
N GLY A 347 -8.09 9.77 4.80
CA GLY A 347 -8.37 10.01 6.21
C GLY A 347 -7.47 9.25 7.21
N ARG A 348 -6.63 8.31 6.75
CA ARG A 348 -5.64 7.64 7.61
C ARG A 348 -4.52 8.59 7.95
N GLU A 349 -4.13 8.64 9.22
CA GLU A 349 -3.09 9.55 9.70
C GLU A 349 -1.97 8.76 10.38
N LEU A 350 -0.73 9.19 10.14
CA LEU A 350 0.46 8.56 10.71
C LEU A 350 0.38 8.60 12.24
N GLY A 351 0.35 7.43 12.87
CA GLY A 351 0.26 7.30 14.32
C GLY A 351 -1.15 7.48 14.92
N LEU A 352 -2.18 7.75 14.12
CA LEU A 352 -3.56 7.82 14.60
C LEU A 352 -4.18 6.42 14.57
N GLN A 353 -4.21 5.80 15.74
CA GLN A 353 -4.66 4.43 15.93
C GLN A 353 -5.74 4.45 17.02
N PRO A 354 -6.99 4.80 16.67
CA PRO A 354 -8.05 5.04 17.65
C PRO A 354 -8.37 3.82 18.51
N ALA A 355 -8.07 2.61 18.03
CA ALA A 355 -8.23 1.36 18.76
C ALA A 355 -7.52 1.32 20.11
N TRP A 356 -6.37 2.01 20.27
CA TRP A 356 -5.71 2.13 21.58
C TRP A 356 -6.59 2.81 22.64
N ASP A 357 -7.53 3.65 22.22
CA ASP A 357 -8.34 4.49 23.10
C ASP A 357 -9.77 3.94 23.31
N GLU A 358 -10.17 2.94 22.52
CA GLU A 358 -11.47 2.29 22.61
C GLU A 358 -11.61 1.45 23.90
N LEU A 359 -12.72 1.63 24.64
CA LEU A 359 -12.89 1.04 25.97
C LEU A 359 -12.79 -0.50 25.97
N GLY A 360 -13.37 -1.17 24.98
CA GLY A 360 -13.33 -2.63 24.85
C GLY A 360 -11.90 -3.14 24.65
N ILE A 361 -11.20 -2.53 23.70
CA ILE A 361 -9.81 -2.84 23.36
C ILE A 361 -8.87 -2.53 24.53
N ARG A 362 -8.99 -1.36 25.17
CA ARG A 362 -8.20 -0.97 26.34
C ARG A 362 -8.25 -1.99 27.47
N LYS A 363 -9.44 -2.49 27.80
CA LYS A 363 -9.60 -3.53 28.83
C LYS A 363 -8.80 -4.79 28.50
N ARG A 364 -8.81 -5.20 27.22
CA ARG A 364 -8.05 -6.37 26.74
C ARG A 364 -6.54 -6.12 26.78
N LEU A 365 -6.09 -4.94 26.35
CA LEU A 365 -4.68 -4.54 26.41
C LEU A 365 -4.15 -4.47 27.85
N SER A 366 -4.92 -3.90 28.78
CA SER A 366 -4.57 -3.91 30.22
C SER A 366 -4.46 -5.32 30.78
N ALA A 367 -5.36 -6.24 30.40
CA ALA A 367 -5.26 -7.65 30.79
C ALA A 367 -4.04 -8.35 30.18
N ALA A 368 -3.55 -7.88 29.03
CA ALA A 368 -2.29 -8.29 28.41
C ALA A 368 -1.06 -7.52 28.95
N SER A 369 -1.27 -6.62 29.94
CA SER A 369 -0.23 -5.76 30.50
C SER A 369 0.50 -4.91 29.46
N THR A 370 -0.19 -4.43 28.43
CA THR A 370 0.39 -3.62 27.36
C THR A 370 -0.45 -2.38 27.06
N ASP A 371 0.20 -1.37 26.49
CA ASP A 371 -0.37 -0.14 25.97
C ASP A 371 0.59 0.45 24.91
N ARG A 372 0.23 1.60 24.33
CA ARG A 372 1.00 2.24 23.26
C ARG A 372 2.43 2.58 23.71
N GLY A 373 2.59 3.23 24.87
CA GLY A 373 3.88 3.60 25.44
C GLY A 373 4.77 2.40 25.71
N ARG A 374 4.23 1.33 26.32
CA ARG A 374 4.98 0.10 26.58
C ARG A 374 5.46 -0.58 25.30
N VAL A 375 4.65 -0.59 24.24
CA VAL A 375 5.06 -1.13 22.93
C VAL A 375 6.18 -0.30 22.32
N ILE A 376 6.10 1.04 22.42
CA ILE A 376 7.18 1.95 21.96
C ILE A 376 8.50 1.62 22.68
N GLU A 377 8.47 1.55 24.01
CA GLU A 377 9.66 1.27 24.83
C GLU A 377 10.24 -0.11 24.53
N GLU A 378 9.41 -1.15 24.59
CA GLU A 378 9.85 -2.52 24.42
C GLU A 378 10.35 -2.76 23.00
N TYR A 379 9.68 -2.23 21.98
CA TYR A 379 10.12 -2.46 20.61
C TYR A 379 11.41 -1.71 20.29
N ARG A 380 11.56 -0.48 20.78
CA ARG A 380 12.81 0.28 20.67
C ARG A 380 13.97 -0.49 21.29
N ALA A 381 13.78 -1.07 22.48
CA ALA A 381 14.80 -1.88 23.15
C ALA A 381 15.16 -3.19 22.43
N ARG A 382 14.33 -3.65 21.49
CA ARG A 382 14.66 -4.81 20.64
C ARG A 382 15.49 -4.41 19.42
N LEU A 383 15.32 -3.19 18.92
CA LEU A 383 15.92 -2.70 17.67
C LEU A 383 17.28 -2.00 17.91
N LEU A 384 17.40 -1.28 19.02
CA LEU A 384 18.63 -0.61 19.47
C LEU A 384 19.45 -1.59 20.32
#